data_AF-A0A8J3JHV3-F1
#
_entry.id   AF-A0A8J3JHV3-F1
#
_cell.length_a   1.000
_cell.length_b   1.000
_cell.length_c   1.000
_cell.angle_alpha   90.00
_cell.angle_beta   90.00
_cell.angle_gamma   90.00
#
_symmetry.space_group_name_H-M   'P 1'
#
loop_
_entity.id
_entity.type
_entity.pdbx_description
1 polymer ?
#
loop_
_entity_poly.entity_id
_entity_poly.type
_entity_poly.pdbx_seq_one_letter_code
_entity_poly.pdbx_strand_id
1 'polypeptide(L)'
;MITLVPGPGPDGTLTVDGFRPGTEVAQALSDPSLADAVRAATVDLSATLYDRDPAWAPFWCPTCERSYCGSHWRLAEGSYGFLGTCPYGHRRGL
;
A
#
# COMPACT_ATOMS: atom_id res chain seq x y z
N MET A 1 1.71 -3.93 -7.53
CA MET A 1 3.15 -3.63 -7.43
C MET A 1 3.26 -2.16 -7.06
N ILE A 2 3.94 -1.82 -5.96
CA ILE A 2 4.17 -0.41 -5.61
C ILE A 2 5.34 0.07 -6.46
N THR A 3 5.14 1.12 -7.25
CA THR A 3 6.17 1.63 -8.16
C THR A 3 6.35 3.12 -7.91
N LEU A 4 7.58 3.52 -7.64
CA LEU A 4 7.93 4.93 -7.52
C LEU A 4 8.16 5.50 -8.91
N VAL A 5 7.38 6.50 -9.27
CA VAL A 5 7.52 7.20 -10.55
C VAL A 5 8.02 8.62 -10.26
N PRO A 6 9.08 9.09 -10.93
CA PRO A 6 9.50 10.48 -10.78
C PRO A 6 8.33 11.42 -11.12
N GLY A 7 7.92 12.24 -10.15
CA GLY A 7 6.91 13.28 -10.33
C GLY A 7 7.52 14.55 -10.94
N PRO A 8 6.70 15.47 -11.49
CA PRO A 8 7.19 16.77 -11.93
C PRO A 8 7.56 17.63 -10.72
N GLY A 9 8.85 17.63 -10.33
CA GLY A 9 9.37 18.44 -9.23
C GLY A 9 10.51 17.74 -8.45
N PRO A 10 11.07 18.37 -7.41
CA PRO A 10 11.98 17.71 -6.46
C PRO A 10 11.28 16.62 -5.63
N ASP A 11 9.95 16.70 -5.56
CA ASP A 11 9.07 15.79 -4.83
C ASP A 11 8.57 14.72 -5.81
N GLY A 12 9.02 13.48 -5.64
CA GLY A 12 8.60 12.37 -6.49
C GLY A 12 7.10 12.06 -6.35
N THR A 13 6.55 11.23 -7.23
CA THR A 13 5.18 10.74 -7.10
C THR A 13 5.21 9.28 -6.66
N LEU A 14 4.50 8.95 -5.58
CA LEU A 14 4.24 7.57 -5.22
C LEU A 14 3.06 7.07 -6.05
N THR A 15 3.28 6.03 -6.85
CA THR A 15 2.20 5.34 -7.57
C THR A 15 2.02 3.93 -7.01
N VAL A 16 0.82 3.64 -6.52
CA VAL A 16 0.42 2.30 -6.10
C VAL A 16 -0.47 1.71 -7.19
N ASP A 17 0.04 0.70 -7.90
CA ASP A 17 -0.66 0.02 -9.00
C ASP A 17 -0.88 -1.48 -8.71
N GLY A 18 -1.84 -2.09 -9.42
CA GLY A 18 -2.04 -3.55 -9.43
C GLY A 18 -2.72 -4.09 -8.18
N PHE A 19 -3.42 -3.23 -7.43
CA PHE A 19 -4.26 -3.64 -6.31
C PHE A 19 -5.69 -3.99 -6.75
N ARG A 20 -6.33 -3.10 -7.54
CA ARG A 20 -7.55 -3.41 -8.30
C ARG A 20 -7.34 -2.99 -9.76
N PRO A 21 -8.04 -3.64 -10.71
CA PRO A 21 -8.07 -3.15 -12.08
C PRO A 21 -8.56 -1.70 -12.10
N GLY A 22 -7.72 -0.77 -12.55
CA GLY A 22 -8.08 0.65 -12.69
C GLY A 22 -8.00 1.50 -11.41
N THR A 23 -7.49 1.00 -10.28
CA THR A 23 -7.16 1.85 -9.12
C THR A 23 -5.65 2.09 -9.08
N GLU A 24 -5.21 3.08 -9.83
CA GLU A 24 -3.90 3.69 -9.69
C GLU A 24 -4.03 4.84 -8.69
N VAL A 25 -3.34 4.76 -7.56
CA VAL A 25 -3.28 5.88 -6.62
C VAL A 25 -1.94 6.57 -6.82
N ALA A 26 -1.99 7.83 -7.27
CA ALA A 26 -0.81 8.69 -7.43
C ALA A 26 -0.91 9.84 -6.43
N GLN A 27 0.07 9.94 -5.52
CA GLN A 27 0.16 11.08 -4.60
C GLN A 27 1.55 11.71 -4.64
N ALA A 28 1.58 13.04 -4.66
CA ALA A 28 2.82 13.80 -4.54
C ALA A 28 3.47 13.56 -3.16
N LEU A 29 4.76 13.26 -3.15
CA LEU A 29 5.56 13.08 -1.94
C LEU A 29 6.00 14.45 -1.39
N SER A 30 5.03 15.32 -1.08
CA SER A 30 5.29 16.63 -0.45
C SER A 30 5.62 16.52 1.05
N ASP A 31 5.44 15.34 1.64
CA ASP A 31 5.94 15.01 2.98
C ASP A 31 7.37 14.45 2.88
N PRO A 32 8.38 15.16 3.40
CA PRO A 32 9.78 14.74 3.28
C PRO A 32 10.09 13.45 4.05
N SER A 33 9.41 13.17 5.16
CA SER A 33 9.60 11.93 5.91
C SER A 33 9.09 10.71 5.15
N LEU A 34 7.95 10.86 4.47
CA LEU A 34 7.45 9.82 3.57
C LEU A 34 8.37 9.67 2.35
N ALA A 35 8.84 10.77 1.76
CA ALA A 35 9.76 10.74 0.64
C ALA A 35 11.07 9.99 0.98
N ASP A 36 11.63 10.23 2.16
CA ASP A 36 12.83 9.53 2.62
C ASP A 36 12.58 8.07 2.96
N ALA A 37 11.46 7.73 3.62
CA ALA A 37 11.09 6.34 3.90
C ALA A 37 10.91 5.54 2.60
N VAL A 38 10.30 6.16 1.60
CA VAL A 38 10.09 5.64 0.25
C VAL A 38 11.42 5.46 -0.48
N ARG A 39 12.29 6.47 -0.50
CA ARG A 39 13.61 6.40 -1.16
C ARG A 39 14.53 5.36 -0.51
N ALA A 40 14.46 5.24 0.81
CA ALA A 40 15.25 4.26 1.55
C ALA A 40 14.73 2.82 1.39
N ALA A 41 13.54 2.63 0.81
CA ALA A 41 12.88 1.34 0.61
C ALA A 41 13.01 0.42 1.84
N THR A 42 12.81 1.00 3.02
CA THR A 42 12.99 0.30 4.29
C THR A 42 11.96 -0.83 4.44
N VAL A 43 12.30 -1.82 5.29
CA VAL A 43 11.41 -2.96 5.58
C VAL A 43 10.05 -2.50 6.11
N ASP A 44 10.00 -1.32 6.74
CA ASP A 44 8.81 -0.73 7.36
C ASP A 44 7.96 0.13 6.42
N LEU A 45 8.34 0.27 5.14
CA LEU A 45 7.62 1.12 4.19
C LEU A 45 6.13 0.77 4.10
N SER A 46 5.78 -0.52 4.19
CA SER A 46 4.38 -0.94 4.17
C SER A 46 3.57 -0.50 5.40
N ALA A 47 4.20 -0.45 6.57
CA ALA A 47 3.57 0.07 7.79
C ALA A 47 3.35 1.58 7.66
N THR A 48 4.38 2.32 7.24
CA THR A 48 4.30 3.77 7.03
C THR A 48 3.23 4.14 5.99
N LEU A 49 3.15 3.40 4.88
CA LEU A 49 2.12 3.60 3.87
C LEU A 49 0.72 3.28 4.43
N TYR A 50 0.59 2.21 5.20
CA TYR A 50 -0.67 1.81 5.83
C TYR A 50 -1.20 2.85 6.81
N ASP A 51 -0.33 3.38 7.68
CA ASP A 51 -0.70 4.40 8.66
C ASP A 51 -1.12 5.72 8.00
N ARG A 52 -0.59 6.00 6.80
CA ARG A 52 -0.96 7.17 6.02
C ARG A 52 -2.31 7.01 5.33
N ASP A 53 -2.46 5.92 4.59
CA ASP A 53 -3.71 5.52 3.95
C ASP A 53 -3.71 3.98 3.78
N PRO A 54 -4.64 3.26 4.41
CA PRO A 54 -4.76 1.81 4.27
C PRO A 54 -4.84 1.29 2.82
N ALA A 55 -5.32 2.11 1.88
CA ALA A 55 -5.40 1.79 0.46
C ALA A 55 -4.02 1.72 -0.21
N TRP A 56 -2.99 2.35 0.36
CA TRP A 56 -1.63 2.39 -0.20
C TRP A 56 -0.79 1.16 0.13
N ALA A 57 -1.17 0.45 1.19
CA ALA A 57 -0.54 -0.79 1.60
C ALA A 57 -1.58 -1.93 1.64
N PRO A 58 -2.21 -2.29 0.51
CA PRO A 58 -3.37 -3.17 0.50
C PRO A 58 -3.11 -4.61 0.96
N PHE A 59 -1.85 -5.03 0.92
CA PHE A 59 -1.42 -6.38 1.33
C PHE A 59 -0.72 -6.40 2.69
N TRP A 60 -0.72 -5.27 3.41
CA TRP A 60 -0.21 -5.18 4.77
C TRP A 60 -1.22 -5.70 5.78
N CYS A 61 -0.75 -6.54 6.71
CA CYS A 61 -1.50 -6.96 7.90
C CYS A 61 -0.92 -6.27 9.14
N PRO A 62 -1.68 -5.37 9.80
CA PRO A 62 -1.20 -4.70 11.02
C PRO A 62 -1.04 -5.67 12.19
N THR A 63 -1.81 -6.76 12.25
CA THR A 63 -1.69 -7.77 13.32
C THR A 63 -0.45 -8.64 13.17
N CYS A 64 -0.04 -8.93 11.93
CA CYS A 64 1.17 -9.72 11.66
C CYS A 64 2.43 -8.86 11.48
N GLU A 65 2.24 -7.54 11.37
CA GLU A 65 3.25 -6.52 11.05
C GLU A 65 4.07 -6.90 9.80
N ARG A 66 3.38 -7.40 8.77
CA ARG A 66 3.99 -7.90 7.53
C ARG A 66 3.13 -7.64 6.30
N SER A 67 3.82 -7.42 5.18
CA SER A 67 3.23 -7.39 3.84
C SER A 67 3.27 -8.76 3.18
N TYR A 68 2.22 -9.06 2.42
CA TYR A 68 2.10 -10.30 1.65
C TYR A 68 2.04 -9.98 0.15
N CYS A 69 2.36 -10.97 -0.69
CA CYS A 69 2.08 -10.83 -2.12
C CYS A 69 0.59 -11.07 -2.40
N GLY A 70 0.11 -10.60 -3.55
CA GLY A 70 -1.31 -10.73 -3.93
C GLY A 70 -1.83 -12.17 -4.00
N SER A 71 -0.97 -13.18 -4.16
CA SER A 71 -1.38 -14.59 -4.12
C SER A 71 -1.60 -15.12 -2.71
N HIS A 72 -0.90 -14.57 -1.71
CA HIS A 72 -1.07 -14.94 -0.30
C HIS A 72 -2.16 -14.12 0.38
N TRP A 73 -2.50 -12.96 -0.17
CA TRP A 73 -3.57 -12.11 0.32
C TRP A 73 -4.88 -12.43 -0.39
N ARG A 74 -5.84 -13.00 0.34
CA ARG A 74 -7.15 -13.35 -0.23
C ARG A 74 -8.05 -12.12 -0.29
N LEU A 75 -8.44 -11.72 -1.49
CA LEU A 75 -9.44 -10.68 -1.74
C LEU A 75 -10.83 -11.31 -1.87
N ALA A 76 -11.81 -10.68 -1.24
CA ALA A 76 -13.23 -11.00 -1.38
C ALA A 76 -14.02 -9.71 -1.54
N GLU A 77 -15.07 -9.74 -2.35
CA GLU A 77 -16.05 -8.66 -2.38
C GLU A 77 -16.91 -8.72 -1.11
N GLY A 78 -17.12 -7.57 -0.48
CA GLY A 78 -18.03 -7.37 0.65
C GLY A 78 -19.12 -6.36 0.29
N SER A 79 -20.15 -6.27 1.13
CA SER A 79 -21.32 -5.41 0.87
C SER A 79 -21.01 -3.92 0.77
N TYR A 80 -19.83 -3.47 1.19
CA TYR A 80 -19.41 -2.06 1.22
C TYR A 80 -18.02 -1.83 0.60
N GLY A 81 -17.48 -2.79 -0.16
CA GLY A 81 -16.14 -2.68 -0.74
C GLY A 81 -15.41 -4.02 -0.81
N PHE A 82 -14.08 -4.00 -0.76
CA PHE A 82 -13.28 -5.22 -0.78
C PHE A 82 -12.78 -5.57 0.62
N LEU A 83 -12.73 -6.85 0.91
CA LEU A 83 -12.16 -7.41 2.13
C LEU A 83 -10.89 -8.17 1.78
N GLY A 84 -9.80 -7.83 2.46
CA GLY A 84 -8.55 -8.55 2.43
C GLY A 84 -8.42 -9.50 3.61
N THR A 85 -7.87 -10.69 3.37
CA THR A 85 -7.54 -11.66 4.42
C THR A 85 -6.10 -12.14 4.26
N CYS A 86 -5.29 -12.03 5.32
CA CYS A 86 -3.92 -12.55 5.32
C CYS A 86 -3.90 -14.09 5.48
N PRO A 87 -2.75 -14.76 5.23
CA PRO A 87 -2.62 -16.22 5.38
C PRO A 87 -2.97 -16.75 6.76
N TYR A 88 -2.84 -15.91 7.79
CA TYR A 88 -3.15 -16.24 9.17
C TYR A 88 -4.61 -15.97 9.57
N GLY A 89 -5.44 -15.47 8.64
CA GLY A 89 -6.89 -15.30 8.84
C GLY A 89 -7.34 -13.91 9.31
N HIS A 90 -6.43 -12.95 9.52
CA HIS A 90 -6.80 -11.58 9.88
C HIS A 90 -7.45 -10.86 8.70
N ARG A 91 -8.61 -10.25 8.94
CA ARG A 91 -9.43 -9.58 7.93
C ARG A 91 -9.36 -8.06 8.06
N ARG A 92 -9.40 -7.37 6.92
CA ARG A 92 -9.40 -5.90 6.84
C ARG A 92 -10.24 -5.40 5.64
N GLY A 93 -10.90 -4.26 5.80
CA GLY A 93 -11.51 -3.50 4.70
C GLY A 93 -10.48 -2.74 3.87
N LEU A 94 -10.70 -2.70 2.56
CA LEU A 94 -9.83 -2.09 1.55
C LEU A 94 -10.59 -1.10 0.67
#